data_AF-A0A7W8Z914-F1
#
_entry.id   AF-A0A7W8Z914-F1
#
_cell.length_a   1.000
_cell.length_b   1.000
_cell.length_c   1.000
_cell.angle_alpha   90.00
_cell.angle_beta   90.00
_cell.angle_gamma   90.00
#
_symmetry.space_group_name_H-M   'P 1'
#
loop_
_entity.id
_entity.type
_entity.pdbx_description
1 polymer ?
#
loop_
_entity_poly.entity_id
_entity_poly.type
_entity_poly.pdbx_seq_one_letter_code
_entity_poly.pdbx_strand_id
1 'polypeptide(L)'
;MADEAHAWMRRFHLGQESVAGSGVLEVRRGPGALGRFVCVLLRLPRTGAAVPVRVRVLRRAVGVGGRLEERWVRRVGGRALVSVQTRVGERACERHGPVEIRTRTTLADQGIEVVQEEAVLRAGRLRVRVPELLAPRVAARAWVEPDDRARRPPRFHVEVRVTLPVAGRVLTYRGYLAEEPGANDVTVS
;
A
#
# COMPACT_ATOMS: atom_id res chain seq x y z
N MET A 1 -10.98 5.14 -24.41
CA MET A 1 -9.79 4.29 -24.24
C MET A 1 -8.88 4.71 -23.08
N ALA A 2 -8.68 6.01 -22.79
CA ALA A 2 -7.88 6.44 -21.61
C ALA A 2 -8.51 6.10 -20.25
N ASP A 3 -9.84 6.00 -20.18
CA ASP A 3 -10.58 5.71 -18.93
C ASP A 3 -10.38 4.25 -18.45
N GLU A 4 -10.27 3.30 -19.39
CA GLU A 4 -10.06 1.87 -19.06
C GLU A 4 -8.65 1.62 -18.48
N ALA A 5 -7.64 2.32 -18.99
CA ALA A 5 -6.25 2.22 -18.52
C ALA A 5 -6.06 2.71 -17.07
N HIS A 6 -6.96 3.56 -16.57
CA HIS A 6 -6.97 4.05 -15.18
C HIS A 6 -8.07 3.41 -14.34
N ALA A 7 -8.83 2.46 -14.90
CA ALA A 7 -9.92 1.83 -14.19
C ALA A 7 -9.44 1.02 -12.97
N TRP A 8 -8.22 0.47 -13.02
CA TRP A 8 -7.58 -0.15 -11.86
C TRP A 8 -7.40 0.87 -10.71
N MET A 9 -6.97 2.10 -11.02
CA MET A 9 -6.75 3.14 -10.02
C MET A 9 -8.06 3.47 -9.32
N ARG A 10 -9.14 3.63 -10.10
CA ARG A 10 -10.47 3.83 -9.54
C ARG A 10 -10.86 2.66 -8.64
N ARG A 11 -10.78 1.40 -9.10
CA ARG A 11 -11.19 0.24 -8.29
C ARG A 11 -10.33 0.03 -7.03
N PHE A 12 -9.01 0.20 -7.12
CA PHE A 12 -8.10 0.00 -5.99
C PHE A 12 -8.03 1.17 -5.02
N HIS A 13 -8.27 2.42 -5.44
CA HIS A 13 -8.04 3.60 -4.58
C HIS A 13 -9.26 4.53 -4.37
N LEU A 14 -10.22 4.54 -5.29
CA LEU A 14 -11.39 5.44 -5.24
C LEU A 14 -12.74 4.70 -5.22
N GLY A 15 -12.71 3.38 -5.38
CA GLY A 15 -13.87 2.53 -5.52
C GLY A 15 -14.60 2.34 -4.21
N GLN A 16 -15.87 1.96 -4.30
CA GLN A 16 -16.70 1.63 -3.14
C GLN A 16 -16.72 0.13 -2.85
N GLU A 17 -16.49 -0.68 -3.88
CA GLU A 17 -16.52 -2.13 -3.79
C GLU A 17 -15.17 -2.71 -3.37
N SER A 18 -15.19 -3.91 -2.79
CA SER A 18 -13.96 -4.63 -2.45
C SER A 18 -13.28 -5.13 -3.72
N VAL A 19 -11.94 -5.13 -3.73
CA VAL A 19 -11.16 -5.56 -4.91
C VAL A 19 -9.98 -6.42 -4.50
N ALA A 20 -9.57 -7.33 -5.38
CA ALA A 20 -8.36 -8.13 -5.22
C ALA A 20 -7.47 -8.05 -6.45
N GLY A 21 -6.18 -8.27 -6.25
CA GLY A 21 -5.21 -8.38 -7.32
C GLY A 21 -4.03 -9.24 -6.91
N SER A 22 -3.33 -9.79 -7.88
CA SER A 22 -2.12 -10.57 -7.68
C SER A 22 -1.07 -10.29 -8.72
N GLY A 23 0.17 -10.65 -8.40
CA GLY A 23 1.30 -10.41 -9.28
C GLY A 23 2.61 -10.79 -8.62
N VAL A 24 3.67 -10.09 -9.00
CA VAL A 24 5.03 -10.41 -8.57
C VAL A 24 5.75 -9.13 -8.20
N LEU A 25 6.50 -9.17 -7.11
CA LEU A 25 7.36 -8.10 -6.63
C LEU A 25 8.80 -8.56 -6.53
N GLU A 26 9.71 -7.73 -6.98
CA GLU A 26 11.07 -7.68 -6.46
C GLU A 26 11.05 -6.95 -5.11
N VAL A 27 11.58 -7.58 -4.08
CA VAL A 27 11.70 -7.02 -2.72
C VAL A 27 13.17 -6.89 -2.37
N ARG A 28 13.60 -5.68 -1.99
CA ARG A 28 14.98 -5.37 -1.57
C ARG A 28 14.99 -4.69 -0.20
N ARG A 29 15.41 -5.41 0.84
CA ARG A 29 15.69 -4.81 2.16
C ARG A 29 16.97 -3.98 2.15
N GLY A 30 17.06 -3.03 3.07
CA GLY A 30 18.27 -2.27 3.35
C GLY A 30 19.42 -3.13 3.88
N PRO A 31 20.67 -2.71 3.69
CA PRO A 31 21.85 -3.45 4.16
C PRO A 31 22.07 -3.33 5.68
N GLY A 32 21.65 -2.21 6.28
CA GLY A 32 21.93 -1.87 7.68
C GLY A 32 21.20 -2.75 8.71
N ALA A 33 21.86 -3.00 9.84
CA ALA A 33 21.31 -3.79 10.95
C ALA A 33 20.02 -3.17 11.52
N LEU A 34 19.96 -1.84 11.64
CA LEU A 34 18.76 -1.13 12.09
C LEU A 34 17.57 -1.30 11.12
N GLY A 35 17.82 -1.23 9.81
CA GLY A 35 16.79 -1.52 8.80
C GLY A 35 16.29 -2.96 8.87
N ARG A 36 17.17 -3.93 9.17
CA ARG A 36 16.78 -5.31 9.41
C ARG A 36 15.91 -5.47 10.65
N PHE A 37 16.26 -4.83 11.76
CA PHE A 37 15.46 -4.82 12.99
C PHE A 37 14.05 -4.28 12.72
N VAL A 38 13.95 -3.14 12.03
CA VAL A 38 12.66 -2.54 11.64
C VAL A 38 11.85 -3.48 10.75
N CYS A 39 12.50 -4.18 9.81
CA CYS A 39 11.82 -5.19 9.00
C CYS A 39 11.26 -6.36 9.84
N VAL A 40 11.95 -6.76 10.91
CA VAL A 40 11.44 -7.81 11.83
C VAL A 40 10.26 -7.28 12.63
N LEU A 41 10.40 -6.10 13.23
CA LEU A 41 9.36 -5.44 14.04
C LEU A 41 8.06 -5.24 13.25
N LEU A 42 8.19 -4.74 12.02
CA LEU A 42 7.06 -4.49 11.12
C LEU A 42 6.64 -5.74 10.30
N ARG A 43 7.26 -6.90 10.56
CA ARG A 43 7.00 -8.18 9.87
C ARG A 43 7.05 -8.08 8.35
N LEU A 44 7.96 -7.24 7.83
CA LEU A 44 8.09 -6.96 6.40
C LEU A 44 8.55 -8.20 5.60
N PRO A 45 8.30 -8.26 4.28
CA PRO A 45 8.65 -9.41 3.44
C PRO A 45 10.17 -9.59 3.33
N ARG A 46 10.65 -10.81 3.05
CA ARG A 46 12.08 -11.10 2.82
C ARG A 46 12.51 -10.55 1.45
N THR A 47 13.82 -10.28 1.29
CA THR A 47 14.40 -9.96 -0.02
C THR A 47 14.18 -11.11 -1.00
N GLY A 48 13.84 -10.81 -2.24
CA GLY A 48 13.67 -11.79 -3.32
C GLY A 48 13.32 -11.12 -4.64
N ALA A 49 13.73 -11.70 -5.77
CA ALA A 49 13.57 -11.09 -7.10
C ALA A 49 12.17 -11.30 -7.71
N ALA A 50 11.51 -12.42 -7.40
CA ALA A 50 10.20 -12.79 -7.93
C ALA A 50 9.29 -13.29 -6.81
N VAL A 51 8.95 -12.41 -5.88
CA VAL A 51 8.11 -12.73 -4.72
C VAL A 51 6.64 -12.61 -5.10
N PRO A 52 5.82 -13.68 -5.02
CA PRO A 52 4.40 -13.60 -5.28
C PRO A 52 3.72 -12.61 -4.34
N VAL A 53 2.83 -11.79 -4.88
CA VAL A 53 1.99 -10.88 -4.10
C VAL A 53 0.52 -11.11 -4.41
N ARG A 54 -0.31 -11.03 -3.36
CA ARG A 54 -1.75 -10.87 -3.46
C ARG A 54 -2.20 -9.73 -2.57
N VAL A 55 -3.00 -8.83 -3.12
CA VAL A 55 -3.59 -7.67 -2.44
C VAL A 55 -5.10 -7.86 -2.41
N ARG A 56 -5.71 -7.55 -1.28
CA ARG A 56 -7.15 -7.37 -1.15
C ARG A 56 -7.44 -6.07 -0.44
N VAL A 57 -8.41 -5.32 -0.97
CA VAL A 57 -8.94 -4.11 -0.35
C VAL A 57 -10.39 -4.40 -0.01
N LEU A 58 -10.66 -4.61 1.27
CA LEU A 58 -12.00 -4.90 1.77
C LEU A 58 -12.61 -3.59 2.24
N ARG A 59 -13.73 -3.18 1.64
CA ARG A 59 -14.37 -1.89 1.93
C ARG A 59 -15.63 -2.09 2.73
N ARG A 60 -15.79 -1.28 3.77
CA ARG A 60 -17.01 -1.26 4.59
C ARG A 60 -17.43 0.18 4.87
N ALA A 61 -18.73 0.42 4.83
CA ALA A 61 -19.30 1.67 5.33
C ALA A 61 -19.13 1.75 6.85
N VAL A 62 -18.73 2.92 7.36
CA VAL A 62 -18.56 3.21 8.78
C VAL A 62 -19.20 4.55 9.14
N GLY A 63 -20.01 4.54 10.20
CA GLY A 63 -20.68 5.75 10.71
C GLY A 63 -21.79 6.29 9.82
N VAL A 64 -22.24 7.51 10.13
CA VAL A 64 -23.27 8.24 9.39
C VAL A 64 -22.61 9.05 8.26
N GLY A 65 -23.21 9.07 7.07
CA GLY A 65 -22.69 9.85 5.92
C GLY A 65 -21.83 9.07 4.93
N GLY A 66 -21.90 7.74 4.92
CA GLY A 66 -21.31 6.91 3.85
C GLY A 66 -19.79 6.87 3.81
N ARG A 67 -19.10 7.21 4.92
CA ARG A 67 -17.64 7.12 4.97
C ARG A 67 -17.20 5.66 4.85
N LEU A 68 -16.18 5.41 4.02
CA LEU A 68 -15.59 4.09 3.89
C LEU A 68 -14.36 3.92 4.76
N GLU A 69 -14.27 2.75 5.38
CA GLU A 69 -13.03 2.22 5.92
C GLU A 69 -12.57 1.06 5.03
N GLU A 70 -11.29 1.08 4.67
CA GLU A 70 -10.67 0.08 3.82
C GLU A 70 -9.72 -0.77 4.65
N ARG A 71 -9.94 -2.09 4.68
CA ARG A 71 -8.97 -3.04 5.22
C ARG A 71 -8.12 -3.58 4.08
N TRP A 72 -6.84 -3.21 4.10
CA TRP A 72 -5.87 -3.68 3.13
C TRP A 72 -5.18 -4.92 3.65
N VAL A 73 -5.19 -5.99 2.86
CA VAL A 73 -4.49 -7.25 3.16
C VAL A 73 -3.53 -7.53 2.02
N ARG A 74 -2.23 -7.39 2.28
CA ARG A 74 -1.16 -7.60 1.30
C ARG A 74 -0.36 -8.81 1.73
N ARG A 75 -0.51 -9.93 1.02
CA ARG A 75 0.30 -11.13 1.21
C ARG A 75 1.46 -11.06 0.23
N VAL A 76 2.69 -10.92 0.74
CA VAL A 76 3.92 -10.85 -0.06
C VAL A 76 4.81 -12.01 0.37
N GLY A 77 4.92 -13.02 -0.48
CA GLY A 77 5.48 -14.32 -0.12
C GLY A 77 4.76 -14.89 1.11
N GLY A 78 5.53 -15.35 2.10
CA GLY A 78 4.98 -15.90 3.35
C GLY A 78 4.57 -14.87 4.41
N ARG A 79 4.45 -13.57 4.08
CA ARG A 79 4.12 -12.51 5.05
C ARG A 79 2.83 -11.80 4.69
N ALA A 80 1.95 -11.60 5.67
CA ALA A 80 0.75 -10.79 5.53
C ALA A 80 0.95 -9.44 6.22
N LEU A 81 0.79 -8.37 5.44
CA LEU A 81 0.74 -6.99 5.91
C LEU A 81 -0.72 -6.55 5.89
N VAL A 82 -1.27 -6.30 7.07
CA VAL A 82 -2.66 -5.86 7.23
C VAL A 82 -2.67 -4.44 7.76
N SER A 83 -3.48 -3.60 7.13
CA SER A 83 -3.73 -2.24 7.59
C SER A 83 -5.17 -1.84 7.43
N VAL A 84 -5.54 -0.78 8.15
CA VAL A 84 -6.84 -0.15 8.04
C VAL A 84 -6.62 1.28 7.58
N GLN A 85 -7.20 1.63 6.45
CA GLN A 85 -7.08 2.94 5.83
C GLN A 85 -8.44 3.67 5.86
N THR A 86 -8.40 4.96 6.17
CA THR A 86 -9.52 5.86 5.89
C THR A 86 -9.02 6.99 4.99
N ARG A 87 -9.88 7.50 4.12
CA ARG A 87 -9.53 8.52 3.14
C ARG A 87 -10.51 9.68 3.19
N VAL A 88 -10.00 10.89 2.99
CA VAL A 88 -10.76 12.13 2.78
C VAL A 88 -10.05 12.93 1.70
N GLY A 89 -10.62 12.96 0.49
CA GLY A 89 -9.97 13.52 -0.69
C GLY A 89 -8.63 12.84 -0.98
N GLU A 90 -7.59 13.64 -1.15
CA GLU A 90 -6.22 13.16 -1.40
C GLU A 90 -5.54 12.56 -0.17
N ARG A 91 -6.01 12.88 1.04
CA ARG A 91 -5.36 12.45 2.28
C ARG A 91 -5.90 11.11 2.77
N ALA A 92 -4.99 10.26 3.20
CA ALA A 92 -5.32 8.97 3.80
C ALA A 92 -4.57 8.76 5.12
N CYS A 93 -5.26 8.17 6.08
CA CYS A 93 -4.68 7.69 7.33
C CYS A 93 -4.67 6.15 7.28
N GLU A 94 -3.48 5.56 7.15
CA GLU A 94 -3.28 4.11 7.12
C GLU A 94 -2.68 3.62 8.44
N ARG A 95 -3.37 2.69 9.09
CA ARG A 95 -3.00 2.15 10.40
C ARG A 95 -2.46 0.74 10.31
N HIS A 96 -1.25 0.54 10.82
CA HIS A 96 -0.58 -0.74 11.02
C HIS A 96 -0.39 -0.99 12.52
N GLY A 97 -1.38 -1.64 13.16
CA GLY A 97 -1.38 -1.82 14.60
C GLY A 97 -1.32 -0.46 15.34
N PRO A 98 -0.30 -0.21 16.19
CA PRO A 98 -0.14 1.06 16.91
C PRO A 98 0.43 2.19 16.04
N VAL A 99 0.90 1.92 14.82
CA VAL A 99 1.48 2.95 13.93
C VAL A 99 0.40 3.45 12.98
N GLU A 100 0.22 4.76 12.89
CA GLU A 100 -0.62 5.44 11.90
C GLU A 100 0.29 6.26 10.99
N ILE A 101 0.22 5.99 9.68
CA ILE A 101 0.93 6.71 8.63
C ILE A 101 -0.10 7.57 7.91
N ARG A 102 0.13 8.89 7.89
CA ARG A 102 -0.70 9.83 7.14
C ARG A 102 -0.02 10.13 5.82
N THR A 103 -0.77 9.99 4.75
CA THR A 103 -0.26 10.11 3.39
C THR A 103 -1.14 11.06 2.59
N ARG A 104 -0.56 11.63 1.55
CA ARG A 104 -1.25 12.34 0.50
C ARG A 104 -1.04 11.60 -0.81
N THR A 105 -2.14 11.33 -1.50
CA THR A 105 -2.17 10.69 -2.82
C THR A 105 -2.49 11.74 -3.86
N THR A 106 -1.57 11.96 -4.80
CA THR A 106 -1.74 12.88 -5.92
C THR A 106 -1.79 12.12 -7.23
N LEU A 107 -2.56 12.63 -8.20
CA LEU A 107 -2.52 12.14 -9.57
C LEU A 107 -1.21 12.59 -10.22
N ALA A 108 -0.56 11.67 -10.92
CA ALA A 108 0.54 11.95 -11.82
C ALA A 108 0.11 11.55 -13.24
N ASP A 109 0.82 12.03 -14.27
CA ASP A 109 0.41 11.91 -15.68
C ASP A 109 -0.02 10.50 -16.13
N GLN A 110 0.54 9.44 -15.52
CA GLN A 110 0.24 8.05 -15.87
C GLN A 110 -0.11 7.16 -14.66
N GLY A 111 -0.48 7.77 -13.53
CA GLY A 111 -0.72 6.99 -12.32
C GLY A 111 -0.95 7.82 -11.06
N ILE A 112 -0.54 7.25 -9.93
CA ILE A 112 -0.62 7.90 -8.62
C ILE A 112 0.74 7.95 -7.96
N GLU A 113 0.94 9.01 -7.19
CA GLU A 113 2.01 9.10 -6.22
C GLU A 113 1.41 9.22 -4.82
N VAL A 114 2.00 8.52 -3.87
CA VAL A 114 1.63 8.57 -2.47
C VAL A 114 2.86 8.94 -1.68
N VAL A 115 2.78 10.05 -0.96
CA VAL A 115 3.84 10.52 -0.09
C VAL A 115 3.34 10.55 1.35
N GLN A 116 4.19 10.11 2.27
CA GLN A 116 3.91 10.26 3.68
C GLN A 116 4.09 11.72 4.12
N GLU A 117 3.10 12.24 4.84
CA GLU A 117 3.13 13.55 5.48
C GLU A 117 3.51 13.44 6.97
N GLU A 118 3.04 12.40 7.67
CA GLU A 118 3.21 12.27 9.12
C GLU A 118 3.19 10.80 9.56
N ALA A 119 3.86 10.50 10.68
CA ALA A 119 3.70 9.24 11.41
C ALA A 119 3.25 9.52 12.85
N VAL A 120 2.30 8.73 13.35
CA VAL A 120 1.74 8.85 14.68
C VAL A 120 1.77 7.49 15.38
N LEU A 121 2.26 7.45 16.62
CA LEU A 121 2.15 6.30 17.49
C LEU A 121 0.87 6.40 18.32
N ARG A 122 0.13 5.29 18.37
CA ARG A 122 -1.13 5.15 19.08
C ARG A 122 -0.99 4.11 20.19
N ALA A 123 -1.24 4.55 21.42
CA ALA A 123 -1.30 3.69 22.60
C ALA A 123 -2.63 3.97 23.32
N GLY A 124 -3.65 3.15 23.05
CA GLY A 124 -5.01 3.39 23.53
C GLY A 124 -5.57 4.74 23.04
N ARG A 125 -5.82 5.66 23.98
CA ARG A 125 -6.29 7.03 23.69
C ARG A 125 -5.17 8.00 23.34
N LEU A 126 -3.92 7.70 23.71
CA LEU A 126 -2.78 8.57 23.46
C LEU A 126 -2.38 8.51 21.98
N ARG A 127 -2.09 9.68 21.41
CA ARG A 127 -1.57 9.85 20.04
C ARG A 127 -0.36 10.76 20.10
N VAL A 128 0.82 10.21 19.80
CA VAL A 128 2.09 10.95 19.83
C VAL A 128 2.63 11.01 18.42
N ARG A 129 2.92 12.22 17.94
CA ARG A 129 3.62 12.40 16.66
C ARG A 129 5.02 11.79 16.78
N VAL A 130 5.39 10.97 15.81
CA VAL A 130 6.75 10.43 15.76
C VAL A 130 7.67 11.56 15.30
N PRO A 131 8.77 11.86 16.03
CA PRO A 131 9.75 12.83 15.59
C PRO A 131 10.27 12.50 14.19
N GLU A 132 10.47 13.51 13.34
CA GLU A 132 10.82 13.30 11.93
C GLU A 132 12.05 12.43 11.71
N LEU A 133 13.03 12.49 12.62
CA LEU A 133 14.26 11.70 12.58
C LEU A 133 14.01 10.19 12.75
N LEU A 134 12.95 9.83 13.47
CA LEU A 134 12.56 8.44 13.77
C LEU A 134 11.39 7.96 12.91
N ALA A 135 10.66 8.87 12.29
CA ALA A 135 9.53 8.54 11.45
C ALA A 135 10.00 7.77 10.21
N PRO A 136 9.38 6.63 9.86
CA PRO A 136 9.58 6.05 8.54
C PRO A 136 9.16 7.10 7.51
N ARG A 137 9.76 7.06 6.32
CA ARG A 137 9.32 7.83 5.16
C ARG A 137 8.86 6.84 4.11
N VAL A 138 7.58 6.89 3.78
CA VAL A 138 6.97 6.08 2.72
C VAL A 138 6.75 6.96 1.50
N ALA A 139 7.28 6.50 0.36
CA ALA A 139 6.94 7.01 -0.95
C ALA A 139 6.51 5.83 -1.82
N ALA A 140 5.34 5.94 -2.43
CA ALA A 140 4.82 4.93 -3.34
C ALA A 140 4.43 5.59 -4.67
N ARG A 141 4.60 4.85 -5.75
CA ARG A 141 4.06 5.18 -7.06
C ARG A 141 3.40 3.96 -7.67
N ALA A 142 2.33 4.17 -8.41
CA ALA A 142 1.71 3.11 -9.19
C ALA A 142 1.25 3.65 -10.54
N TRP A 143 1.54 2.94 -11.61
CA TRP A 143 1.33 3.39 -12.99
C TRP A 143 1.04 2.21 -13.92
N VAL A 144 0.60 2.47 -15.15
CA VAL A 144 0.45 1.43 -16.18
C VAL A 144 1.37 1.75 -17.34
N GLU A 145 2.29 0.84 -17.64
CA GLU A 145 3.15 0.92 -18.81
C GLU A 145 2.34 0.72 -20.10
N PRO A 146 2.71 1.39 -21.21
CA PRO A 146 1.96 1.29 -22.47
C PRO A 146 1.66 -0.14 -22.93
N ASP A 147 2.66 -1.03 -22.85
CA ASP A 147 2.56 -2.43 -23.28
C ASP A 147 1.60 -3.26 -22.41
N ASP A 148 1.36 -2.83 -21.17
CA ASP A 148 0.45 -3.51 -20.24
C ASP A 148 -1.01 -3.07 -20.40
N ARG A 149 -1.28 -1.95 -21.09
CA ARG A 149 -2.64 -1.44 -21.32
C ARG A 149 -3.49 -2.35 -22.19
N ALA A 150 -2.87 -3.02 -23.15
CA ALA A 150 -3.55 -3.94 -24.07
C ALA A 150 -3.89 -5.29 -23.39
N ARG A 151 -3.31 -5.60 -22.23
CA ARG A 151 -3.61 -6.84 -21.50
C ARG A 151 -5.03 -6.82 -20.94
N ARG A 152 -5.57 -8.02 -20.73
CA ARG A 152 -6.90 -8.25 -20.15
C ARG A 152 -6.79 -9.33 -19.05
N PRO A 153 -6.87 -8.96 -17.76
CA PRO A 153 -6.89 -7.59 -17.22
C PRO A 153 -5.54 -6.86 -17.41
N PRO A 154 -5.51 -5.51 -17.39
CA PRO A 154 -4.28 -4.75 -17.46
C PRO A 154 -3.41 -5.00 -16.22
N ARG A 155 -2.09 -4.89 -16.41
CA ARG A 155 -1.14 -4.87 -15.29
C ARG A 155 -0.83 -3.43 -14.93
N PHE A 156 -0.83 -3.15 -13.63
CA PHE A 156 -0.30 -1.89 -13.11
C PHE A 156 0.95 -2.18 -12.30
N HIS A 157 1.97 -1.36 -12.52
CA HIS A 157 3.22 -1.40 -11.79
C HIS A 157 3.08 -0.64 -10.49
N VAL A 158 3.82 -1.10 -9.49
CA VAL A 158 3.92 -0.45 -8.20
C VAL A 158 5.39 -0.40 -7.80
N GLU A 159 5.78 0.72 -7.22
CA GLU A 159 7.05 0.84 -6.53
C GLU A 159 6.83 1.56 -5.21
N VAL A 160 7.34 0.96 -4.14
CA VAL A 160 7.29 1.55 -2.80
C VAL A 160 8.65 1.54 -2.19
N ARG A 161 9.02 2.69 -1.62
CA ARG A 161 10.26 2.91 -0.90
C ARG A 161 9.90 3.29 0.53
N VAL A 162 10.50 2.56 1.46
CA VAL A 162 10.44 2.84 2.89
C VAL A 162 11.86 3.14 3.35
N THR A 163 12.07 4.34 3.86
CA THR A 163 13.36 4.77 4.43
C THR A 163 13.17 5.21 5.88
N LEU A 164 14.26 5.24 6.63
CA LEU A 164 14.36 5.92 7.90
C LEU A 164 15.51 6.93 7.80
N PRO A 165 15.36 8.17 8.26
CA PRO A 165 16.44 9.16 8.17
C PRO A 165 17.76 8.66 8.78
N VAL A 166 17.70 7.98 9.93
CA VAL A 166 18.87 7.46 10.64
C VAL A 166 19.43 6.14 10.09
N ALA A 167 18.61 5.35 9.39
CA ALA A 167 18.99 4.00 8.94
C ALA A 167 19.16 3.90 7.41
N GLY A 168 18.83 4.96 6.68
CA GLY A 168 18.72 4.95 5.23
C GLY A 168 17.57 4.06 4.75
N ARG A 169 17.79 3.35 3.64
CA ARG A 169 16.78 2.47 3.04
C ARG A 169 16.43 1.31 3.97
N VAL A 170 15.15 1.11 4.25
CA VAL A 170 14.63 -0.03 5.01
C VAL A 170 14.13 -1.11 4.05
N LEU A 171 13.29 -0.72 3.10
CA LEU A 171 12.66 -1.63 2.16
C LEU A 171 12.38 -0.90 0.84
N THR A 172 12.59 -1.59 -0.27
CA THR A 172 11.99 -1.25 -1.55
C THR A 172 11.27 -2.47 -2.06
N TYR A 173 10.07 -2.29 -2.60
CA TYR A 173 9.49 -3.30 -3.47
C TYR A 173 9.03 -2.68 -4.78
N ARG A 174 9.26 -3.38 -5.87
CA ARG A 174 8.88 -2.97 -7.22
C ARG A 174 8.34 -4.18 -7.97
N GLY A 175 7.30 -3.99 -8.76
CA GLY A 175 6.78 -5.04 -9.63
C GLY A 175 5.41 -4.67 -10.15
N TYR A 176 4.59 -5.66 -10.45
CA TYR A 176 3.27 -5.44 -11.04
C TYR A 176 2.19 -6.26 -10.35
N LEU A 177 0.96 -5.79 -10.52
CA LEU A 177 -0.27 -6.42 -10.09
C LEU A 177 -1.25 -6.44 -11.25
N ALA A 178 -2.06 -7.48 -11.33
CA ALA A 178 -3.24 -7.57 -12.16
C ALA A 178 -4.44 -7.84 -11.24
N GLU A 179 -5.60 -7.30 -11.61
CA GLU A 179 -6.84 -7.54 -10.87
C GLU A 179 -7.27 -9.01 -10.96
N GLU A 180 -7.75 -9.57 -9.85
CA GLU A 180 -8.34 -10.91 -9.82
C GLU A 180 -9.86 -10.80 -10.07
N PRO A 181 -10.44 -11.53 -11.03
CA PRO A 181 -11.88 -11.58 -11.22
C PRO A 181 -12.59 -12.18 -9.98
N GLY A 182 -13.78 -11.66 -9.64
CA GLY A 182 -14.66 -12.30 -8.64
C GLY A 182 -14.33 -12.04 -7.17
N ALA A 183 -13.59 -10.97 -6.85
CA ALA A 183 -13.19 -10.64 -5.48
C ALA A 183 -14.34 -10.24 -4.53
N ASN A 184 -15.57 -10.10 -5.03
CA ASN A 184 -16.73 -9.69 -4.25
C ASN A 184 -17.16 -10.72 -3.18
N ASP A 185 -16.64 -11.95 -3.21
CA ASP A 185 -17.15 -13.07 -2.42
C ASP A 185 -16.19 -13.60 -1.32
N VAL A 186 -15.10 -12.87 -1.02
CA VAL A 186 -14.08 -13.43 -0.13
C VAL A 186 -14.18 -12.91 1.30
N THR A 187 -14.89 -13.70 2.13
CA THR A 187 -14.85 -13.61 3.59
C THR A 187 -13.42 -13.78 4.10
N VAL A 188 -13.07 -12.96 5.10
CA VAL A 188 -11.79 -13.01 5.80
C VAL A 188 -11.66 -14.36 6.51
N SER A 189 -10.73 -15.20 6.07
CA SER A 189 -10.10 -16.23 6.93
C SER A 189 -8.72 -15.76 7.35
#